data_AF-A0A959RPK4-F1
#
_entry.id   AF-A0A959RPK4-F1
#
_cell.length_a   1.000
_cell.length_b   1.000
_cell.length_c   1.000
_cell.angle_alpha   90.00
_cell.angle_beta   90.00
_cell.angle_gamma   90.00
#
_symmetry.space_group_name_H-M   'P 1'
#
loop_
_entity.id
_entity.type
_entity.pdbx_description
1 polymer ?
#
loop_
_entity_poly.entity_id
_entity_poly.type
_entity_poly.pdbx_seq_one_letter_code
_entity_poly.pdbx_strand_id
1 'polypeptide(L)'
;TASDVEYTQGLYANNLFGFYNFTASQLGVFLEMLCFSLGLGYKFRLIELEKNKIQKLDEFKTKLYNNISHEFRTPLTLISGPVEHQLSKPNLSEADKKDLNLIKRNSKRLLNLVNQLMDLSKLESGNLKLSVSQDNLTVLLKQLATAFQFKAQEKNIQFNFDVSKM
;
A
#
# COMPACT_ATOMS: atom_id res chain seq x y z
N THR A 1 -28.19 -77.28 -28.82
CA THR A 1 -26.84 -77.36 -29.43
C THR A 1 -26.54 -76.22 -30.39
N ALA A 2 -27.36 -75.89 -31.38
CA ALA A 2 -27.16 -74.69 -32.22
C ALA A 2 -27.65 -73.39 -31.54
N SER A 3 -28.81 -73.44 -30.87
CA SER A 3 -29.40 -72.31 -30.12
C SER A 3 -28.56 -71.85 -28.94
N ASP A 4 -27.88 -72.77 -28.24
CA ASP A 4 -27.03 -72.47 -27.09
C ASP A 4 -25.72 -71.80 -27.51
N VAL A 5 -25.21 -72.15 -28.70
CA VAL A 5 -24.01 -71.54 -29.30
C VAL A 5 -24.32 -70.12 -29.78
N GLU A 6 -25.48 -69.89 -30.39
CA GLU A 6 -25.91 -68.57 -30.84
C GLU A 6 -26.22 -67.62 -29.66
N TYR A 7 -26.85 -68.15 -28.60
CA TYR A 7 -27.07 -67.43 -27.34
C TYR A 7 -25.77 -67.07 -26.63
N THR A 8 -24.83 -68.01 -26.53
CA THR A 8 -23.52 -67.75 -25.92
C THR A 8 -22.70 -66.75 -26.74
N GLN A 9 -22.67 -66.86 -28.07
CA GLN A 9 -22.00 -65.88 -28.94
C GLN A 9 -22.58 -64.47 -28.80
N GLY A 10 -23.91 -64.32 -28.74
CA GLY A 10 -24.55 -63.03 -28.49
C GLY A 10 -24.24 -62.45 -27.11
N LEU A 11 -24.13 -63.29 -26.08
CA LEU A 11 -23.76 -62.89 -24.72
C LEU A 11 -22.31 -62.38 -24.65
N TYR A 12 -21.37 -63.04 -25.35
CA TYR A 12 -19.97 -62.59 -25.44
C TYR A 12 -19.85 -61.26 -26.19
N ALA A 13 -20.57 -61.09 -27.29
CA ALA A 13 -20.57 -59.84 -28.07
C ALA A 13 -21.10 -58.66 -27.23
N ASN A 14 -22.18 -58.86 -26.48
CA ASN A 14 -22.74 -57.83 -25.59
C ASN A 14 -21.81 -57.46 -24.44
N ASN A 15 -21.17 -58.44 -23.81
CA ASN A 15 -20.19 -58.18 -22.74
C ASN A 15 -18.94 -57.46 -23.27
N LEU A 16 -18.47 -57.81 -24.47
CA LEU A 16 -17.33 -57.15 -25.12
C LEU A 16 -17.66 -55.70 -25.48
N PHE A 17 -18.86 -55.45 -26.00
CA PHE A 17 -19.36 -54.09 -26.27
C PHE A 17 -19.50 -53.26 -24.99
N GLY A 18 -20.05 -53.84 -23.92
CA GLY A 18 -20.14 -53.19 -22.61
C GLY A 18 -18.77 -52.82 -22.02
N PHE A 19 -17.80 -53.74 -22.12
CA PHE A 19 -16.42 -53.51 -21.70
C PHE A 19 -15.77 -52.37 -22.49
N TYR A 20 -15.93 -52.35 -23.83
CA TYR A 20 -15.39 -51.29 -24.67
C TYR A 20 -15.97 -49.92 -24.27
N ASN A 21 -17.29 -49.79 -24.13
CA ASN A 21 -17.93 -48.54 -23.71
C ASN A 21 -17.47 -48.09 -22.32
N PHE A 22 -17.34 -49.03 -21.38
CA PHE A 22 -16.81 -48.73 -20.05
C PHE A 22 -15.37 -48.19 -20.14
N THR A 23 -14.46 -48.87 -20.82
CA THR A 23 -13.07 -48.41 -20.97
C THR A 23 -12.95 -47.07 -21.70
N ALA A 24 -13.76 -46.84 -22.73
CA ALA A 24 -13.84 -45.57 -23.44
C ALA A 24 -14.30 -44.43 -22.53
N SER A 25 -15.30 -44.67 -21.67
CA SER A 25 -15.77 -43.69 -20.69
C SER A 25 -14.70 -43.34 -19.65
N GLN A 26 -13.97 -44.34 -19.15
CA GLN A 26 -12.88 -44.13 -18.17
C GLN A 26 -11.73 -43.32 -18.78
N LEU A 27 -11.38 -43.60 -20.04
CA LEU A 27 -10.38 -42.82 -20.77
C LEU A 27 -10.81 -41.36 -20.94
N GLY A 28 -12.09 -41.12 -21.26
CA GLY A 28 -12.66 -39.77 -21.36
C GLY A 28 -12.54 -38.98 -20.05
N VAL A 29 -12.95 -39.58 -18.92
CA VAL A 29 -12.82 -38.97 -17.59
C VAL A 29 -11.36 -38.70 -17.24
N PHE A 30 -10.45 -39.61 -17.58
CA PHE A 30 -9.03 -39.41 -17.35
C PHE A 30 -8.47 -38.24 -18.16
N LEU A 31 -8.87 -38.10 -19.43
CA LEU A 31 -8.50 -36.97 -20.27
C LEU A 31 -9.05 -35.65 -19.74
N GLU A 32 -10.30 -35.62 -19.28
CA GLU A 32 -10.89 -34.44 -18.63
C GLU A 32 -10.13 -34.05 -17.36
N MET A 33 -9.82 -35.03 -16.50
CA MET A 33 -9.04 -34.82 -15.29
C MET A 33 -7.64 -34.29 -15.59
N LEU A 34 -6.99 -34.83 -16.63
CA LEU A 34 -5.68 -34.37 -17.09
C LEU A 34 -5.74 -32.93 -17.60
N CYS A 35 -6.70 -32.61 -18.47
CA CYS A 35 -6.93 -31.26 -18.99
C CYS A 35 -7.19 -30.27 -17.85
N PHE A 36 -8.01 -30.65 -16.86
CA PHE A 36 -8.30 -29.85 -15.69
C PHE A 36 -7.04 -29.61 -14.83
N SER A 37 -6.26 -30.67 -14.56
CA SER A 37 -5.00 -30.58 -13.80
C SER A 37 -3.98 -29.66 -14.47
N LEU A 38 -3.81 -29.77 -15.79
CA LEU A 38 -2.91 -28.90 -16.56
C LEU A 38 -3.41 -27.44 -16.56
N GLY A 39 -4.72 -27.23 -16.72
CA GLY A 39 -5.33 -25.91 -16.66
C GLY A 39 -5.15 -25.23 -15.30
N LEU A 40 -5.30 -25.98 -14.21
CA LEU A 40 -5.02 -25.49 -12.85
C LEU A 40 -3.55 -25.10 -12.68
N GLY A 41 -2.61 -25.94 -13.13
CA GLY A 41 -1.18 -25.64 -13.07
C GLY A 41 -0.81 -24.36 -13.83
N TYR A 42 -1.38 -24.16 -15.02
CA TYR A 42 -1.18 -22.94 -15.81
C TYR A 42 -1.76 -21.70 -15.10
N LYS A 43 -2.99 -21.79 -14.58
CA LYS A 43 -3.62 -20.70 -13.81
C LYS A 43 -2.80 -20.34 -12.56
N PHE A 44 -2.32 -21.33 -11.82
CA PHE A 44 -1.46 -21.10 -10.66
C PHE A 44 -0.18 -20.33 -11.03
N ARG A 45 0.51 -20.73 -12.10
CA ARG A 45 1.70 -20.01 -12.58
C ARG A 45 1.40 -18.59 -13.02
N LEU A 46 0.25 -18.34 -13.65
CA LEU A 46 -0.17 -16.99 -14.03
C LEU A 46 -0.40 -16.11 -12.81
N ILE A 47 -1.13 -16.61 -11.80
CA ILE A 47 -1.39 -15.89 -10.55
C ILE A 47 -0.07 -15.58 -9.84
N GLU A 48 0.86 -16.54 -9.80
CA GLU A 48 2.18 -16.35 -9.20
C GLU A 48 3.00 -15.29 -9.94
N LEU A 49 2.99 -15.29 -11.28
CA LEU A 49 3.66 -14.26 -12.09
C LEU A 49 3.05 -12.87 -11.86
N GLU A 50 1.73 -12.78 -11.81
CA GLU A 50 1.01 -11.53 -11.56
C GLU A 50 1.31 -10.99 -10.15
N LYS A 51 1.27 -11.86 -9.14
CA LYS A 51 1.64 -11.53 -7.77
C LYS A 51 3.08 -11.03 -7.68
N ASN A 52 4.03 -11.72 -8.29
CA ASN A 52 5.44 -11.30 -8.33
C ASN A 52 5.63 -9.96 -9.04
N LYS A 53 4.84 -9.68 -10.09
CA LYS A 53 4.87 -8.39 -10.79
C LYS A 53 4.34 -7.26 -9.90
N ILE A 54 3.23 -7.48 -9.21
CA ILE A 54 2.66 -6.52 -8.26
C ILE A 54 3.65 -6.24 -7.14
N GLN A 55 4.25 -7.27 -6.54
CA GLN A 55 5.23 -7.10 -5.47
C GLN A 55 6.45 -6.29 -5.94
N LYS A 56 6.99 -6.55 -7.13
CA LYS A 56 8.09 -5.77 -7.70
C LYS A 56 7.72 -4.30 -7.92
N LEU A 57 6.47 -4.03 -8.35
CA LEU A 57 5.97 -2.67 -8.51
C LEU A 57 5.89 -1.94 -7.16
N ASP A 58 5.40 -2.62 -6.11
CA ASP A 58 5.31 -2.05 -4.77
C ASP A 58 6.69 -1.75 -4.16
N GLU A 59 7.66 -2.65 -4.34
CA GLU A 59 9.05 -2.45 -3.93
C GLU A 59 9.68 -1.26 -4.68
N PHE A 60 9.47 -1.18 -6.00
CA PHE A 60 9.96 -0.07 -6.81
C PHE A 60 9.32 1.27 -6.39
N LYS A 61 8.01 1.30 -6.18
CA LYS A 61 7.25 2.47 -5.72
C LYS A 61 7.78 2.97 -4.38
N THR A 62 8.01 2.05 -3.44
CA THR A 62 8.58 2.37 -2.12
C THR A 62 9.99 2.97 -2.24
N LYS A 63 10.85 2.36 -3.06
CA LYS A 63 12.22 2.86 -3.29
C LYS A 63 12.21 4.26 -3.94
N LEU A 64 11.32 4.47 -4.91
CA LEU A 64 11.16 5.76 -5.58
C LEU A 64 10.79 6.86 -4.57
N TYR A 65 9.78 6.63 -3.73
CA TYR A 65 9.36 7.62 -2.74
C TYR A 65 10.42 7.89 -1.66
N ASN A 66 11.15 6.85 -1.24
CA ASN A 66 12.30 7.01 -0.36
C ASN A 66 13.35 7.94 -0.97
N ASN A 67 13.76 7.66 -2.19
CA ASN A 67 14.78 8.45 -2.90
C ASN A 67 14.33 9.90 -3.09
N ILE A 68 13.11 10.11 -3.60
CA ILE A 68 12.51 11.44 -3.75
C ILE A 68 12.55 12.18 -2.40
N SER A 69 12.12 11.55 -1.32
CA SER A 69 12.06 12.23 -0.02
C SER A 69 13.43 12.69 0.46
N HIS A 70 14.46 11.87 0.26
CA HIS A 70 15.84 12.24 0.59
C HIS A 70 16.36 13.37 -0.29
N GLU A 71 16.18 13.27 -1.60
CA GLU A 71 16.64 14.28 -2.56
C GLU A 71 15.95 15.63 -2.40
N PHE A 72 14.70 15.67 -1.92
CA PHE A 72 14.00 16.92 -1.62
C PHE A 72 14.33 17.49 -0.24
N ARG A 73 14.58 16.65 0.78
CA ARG A 73 14.87 17.11 2.14
C ARG A 73 16.17 17.91 2.21
N THR A 74 17.22 17.46 1.51
CA THR A 74 18.54 18.12 1.49
C THR A 74 18.46 19.58 1.01
N PRO A 75 17.96 19.90 -0.20
CA PRO A 75 17.86 21.28 -0.67
C PRO A 75 16.90 22.11 0.17
N LEU A 76 15.80 21.54 0.69
CA LEU A 76 14.90 22.28 1.58
C LEU A 76 15.55 22.66 2.90
N THR A 77 16.41 21.80 3.43
CA THR A 77 17.18 22.08 4.65
C THR A 77 18.24 23.15 4.38
N LEU A 78 18.93 23.06 3.23
CA LEU A 78 19.89 24.07 2.77
C LEU A 78 19.25 25.44 2.50
N ILE A 79 17.99 25.50 2.08
CA ILE A 79 17.23 26.75 1.96
C ILE A 79 16.79 27.26 3.34
N SER A 80 16.29 26.38 4.21
CA SER A 80 15.70 26.79 5.49
C SER A 80 16.74 27.37 6.45
N GLY A 81 17.96 26.81 6.49
CA GLY A 81 19.02 27.25 7.40
C GLY A 81 19.40 28.74 7.26
N PRO A 82 19.80 29.21 6.05
CA PRO A 82 20.10 30.62 5.81
C PRO A 82 18.91 31.55 6.07
N VAL A 83 17.69 31.11 5.73
CA VAL A 83 16.46 31.89 5.97
C VAL A 83 16.23 32.08 7.47
N GLU A 84 16.38 31.03 8.26
CA GLU A 84 16.26 31.11 9.73
C GLU A 84 17.37 31.96 10.36
N HIS A 85 18.60 31.83 9.87
CA HIS A 85 19.71 32.67 10.31
C HIS A 85 19.46 34.15 10.01
N GLN A 86 19.00 34.51 8.81
CA GLN A 86 18.69 35.91 8.49
C GLN A 86 17.53 36.46 9.33
N LEU A 87 16.47 35.67 9.53
CA LEU A 87 15.33 36.06 10.38
C LEU A 87 15.71 36.27 11.85
N SER A 88 16.83 35.69 12.32
CA SER A 88 17.32 35.88 13.70
C SER A 88 18.06 37.20 13.93
N LYS A 89 18.42 37.93 12.87
CA LYS A 89 19.17 39.18 12.99
C LYS A 89 18.25 40.35 13.37
N PRO A 90 18.72 41.26 14.25
CA PRO A 90 17.88 42.36 14.78
C PRO A 90 17.62 43.49 13.77
N ASN A 91 18.40 43.60 12.68
CA ASN A 91 18.38 44.76 11.77
C ASN A 91 17.75 44.46 10.40
N LEU A 92 16.67 43.67 10.35
CA LEU A 92 15.94 43.43 9.10
C LEU A 92 14.85 44.48 8.87
N SER A 93 14.72 44.93 7.61
CA SER A 93 13.53 45.68 7.18
C SER A 93 12.28 44.81 7.32
N GLU A 94 11.14 45.43 7.62
CA GLU A 94 9.84 44.74 7.67
C GLU A 94 9.46 44.08 6.34
N ALA A 95 9.89 44.65 5.21
CA ALA A 95 9.70 44.04 3.88
C ALA A 95 10.51 42.72 3.75
N ASP A 96 11.81 42.76 4.03
CA ASP A 96 12.69 41.58 3.97
C ASP A 96 12.23 40.49 4.93
N LYS A 97 11.78 40.88 6.13
CA LYS A 97 11.24 39.96 7.13
C LYS A 97 9.96 39.28 6.63
N LYS A 98 9.09 39.99 5.92
CA LYS A 98 7.88 39.42 5.31
C LYS A 98 8.23 38.40 4.23
N ASP A 99 9.17 38.72 3.35
CA ASP A 99 9.60 37.84 2.25
C ASP A 99 10.31 36.58 2.76
N LEU A 100 11.22 36.72 3.73
CA LEU A 100 11.88 35.58 4.35
C LEU A 100 10.91 34.68 5.12
N ASN A 101 9.91 35.26 5.79
CA ASN A 101 8.84 34.47 6.42
C ASN A 101 7.99 33.72 5.38
N LEU A 102 7.74 34.31 4.21
CA LEU A 102 7.05 33.64 3.12
C LEU A 102 7.86 32.44 2.61
N ILE A 103 9.16 32.61 2.37
CA ILE A 103 10.06 31.52 1.95
C ILE A 103 10.06 30.42 3.01
N LYS A 104 10.26 30.76 4.29
CA LYS A 104 10.25 29.81 5.41
C LYS A 104 8.95 29.01 5.46
N ARG A 105 7.80 29.67 5.32
CA ARG A 105 6.48 29.02 5.33
C ARG A 105 6.34 28.04 4.15
N ASN A 106 6.77 28.42 2.96
CA ASN A 106 6.68 27.57 1.77
C ASN A 106 7.65 26.38 1.83
N SER A 107 8.91 26.58 2.24
CA SER A 107 9.88 25.50 2.43
C SER A 107 9.40 24.49 3.47
N LYS A 108 8.85 24.97 4.60
CA LYS A 108 8.25 24.10 5.64
C LYS A 108 7.02 23.35 5.13
N ARG A 109 6.15 24.01 4.36
CA ARG A 109 4.98 23.38 3.74
C ARG A 109 5.41 22.25 2.79
N LEU A 110 6.40 22.50 1.93
CA LEU A 110 6.88 21.49 0.98
C LEU A 110 7.53 20.31 1.70
N LEU A 111 8.35 20.56 2.73
CA LEU A 111 8.94 19.49 3.54
C LEU A 111 7.86 18.61 4.20
N ASN A 112 6.79 19.22 4.72
CA ASN A 112 5.67 18.48 5.28
C ASN A 112 4.96 17.61 4.23
N LEU A 113 4.75 18.13 3.01
CA LEU A 113 4.15 17.35 1.91
C LEU A 113 5.02 16.15 1.51
N VAL A 114 6.34 16.35 1.45
CA VAL A 114 7.29 15.26 1.18
C VAL A 114 7.24 14.20 2.29
N ASN A 115 7.20 14.61 3.55
CA ASN A 115 7.06 13.68 4.67
C ASN A 115 5.72 12.92 4.62
N GLN A 116 4.61 13.59 4.28
CA GLN A 116 3.30 12.94 4.14
C GLN A 116 3.29 11.90 3.01
N LEU A 117 3.95 12.19 1.88
CA LEU A 117 4.10 11.22 0.78
C LEU A 117 4.89 9.98 1.24
N MET A 118 5.95 10.18 2.01
CA MET A 118 6.72 9.11 2.62
C MET A 118 5.88 8.26 3.58
N ASP A 119 5.10 8.90 4.45
CA ASP A 119 4.26 8.20 5.42
C ASP A 119 3.18 7.38 4.70
N LEU A 120 2.60 7.91 3.63
CA LEU A 120 1.66 7.17 2.77
C LEU A 120 2.32 5.94 2.13
N SER A 121 3.55 6.08 1.61
CA SER A 121 4.31 4.95 1.07
C SER A 121 4.56 3.83 2.10
N LYS A 122 4.88 4.20 3.33
CA LYS A 122 5.07 3.23 4.42
C LYS A 122 3.77 2.57 4.81
N LEU A 123 2.67 3.32 4.78
CA LEU A 123 1.33 2.81 5.07
C LEU A 123 0.90 1.78 4.02
N GLU A 124 1.03 2.10 2.73
CA GLU A 124 0.64 1.21 1.63
C GLU A 124 1.48 -0.08 1.60
N SER A 125 2.77 0.00 1.94
CA SER A 125 3.66 -1.17 2.00
C SER A 125 3.55 -1.98 3.30
N GLY A 126 2.67 -1.58 4.24
CA GLY A 126 2.54 -2.23 5.55
C GLY A 126 3.72 -2.02 6.49
N ASN A 127 4.65 -1.11 6.16
CA ASN A 127 5.88 -0.84 6.91
C ASN A 127 5.73 0.28 7.95
N LEU A 128 4.55 0.87 8.12
CA LEU A 128 4.28 1.88 9.14
C LEU A 128 4.22 1.21 10.52
N LYS A 129 5.33 1.28 11.27
CA LYS A 129 5.39 0.76 12.64
C LYS A 129 4.87 1.79 13.63
N LEU A 130 3.91 1.38 14.47
CA LEU A 130 3.47 2.19 15.60
C LEU A 130 4.57 2.19 16.67
N SER A 131 5.01 3.39 17.07
CA SER A 131 5.92 3.58 18.20
C SER A 131 5.10 4.09 19.38
N VAL A 132 4.79 3.19 20.33
CA VAL A 132 4.04 3.55 21.54
C VAL A 132 5.01 3.97 22.63
N SER A 133 4.77 5.15 23.22
CA SER A 133 5.53 5.66 24.36
C SER A 133 4.57 6.22 25.41
N GLN A 134 4.94 6.13 26.68
CA GLN A 134 4.24 6.83 27.75
C GLN A 134 4.62 8.31 27.66
N ASP A 135 3.64 9.17 27.39
CA ASP A 135 3.84 10.61 27.24
C ASP A 135 2.70 11.37 27.94
N ASN A 136 2.94 12.65 28.25
CA ASN A 136 1.95 13.48 28.93
C ASN A 136 0.96 14.05 27.91
N LEU A 137 -0.19 13.38 27.78
CA LEU A 137 -1.24 13.77 26.86
C LEU A 137 -1.75 15.20 27.12
N THR A 138 -1.81 15.64 28.38
CA THR A 138 -2.20 17.01 28.75
C THR A 138 -1.23 18.05 28.17
N VAL A 139 0.08 17.79 28.21
CA VAL A 139 1.09 18.68 27.65
C VAL A 139 0.97 18.75 26.14
N LEU A 140 0.83 17.60 25.47
CA LEU A 140 0.66 17.53 24.01
C LEU A 140 -0.60 18.30 23.57
N LEU A 141 -1.75 18.03 24.19
CA LEU A 141 -3.01 18.69 23.86
C LEU A 141 -2.94 20.20 24.08
N LYS A 142 -2.26 20.67 25.14
CA LYS A 142 -2.08 22.10 25.41
C LYS A 142 -1.21 22.79 24.36
N GLN A 143 -0.14 22.12 23.89
CA GLN A 143 0.69 22.64 22.80
C GLN A 143 -0.10 22.77 21.49
N LEU A 144 -0.90 21.75 21.17
CA LEU A 144 -1.79 21.79 20.01
C LEU A 144 -2.81 22.91 20.12
N ALA A 145 -3.51 23.01 21.26
CA ALA A 145 -4.47 24.08 21.52
C ALA A 145 -3.87 25.47 21.34
N THR A 146 -2.66 25.70 21.85
CA THR A 146 -1.94 26.98 21.72
C THR A 146 -1.67 27.33 20.25
N ALA A 147 -1.28 26.35 19.42
CA ALA A 147 -1.04 26.57 18.00
C ALA A 147 -2.33 26.97 17.23
N PHE A 148 -3.49 26.46 17.65
CA PHE A 148 -4.78 26.82 17.06
C PHE A 148 -5.36 28.12 17.63
N GLN A 149 -5.08 28.46 18.89
CA GLN A 149 -5.49 29.73 19.52
C GLN A 149 -5.04 30.94 18.70
N PHE A 150 -3.78 30.94 18.23
CA PHE A 150 -3.24 32.02 17.41
C PHE A 150 -4.01 32.20 16.09
N LYS A 151 -4.28 31.09 15.39
CA LYS A 151 -5.09 31.11 14.15
C LYS A 151 -6.55 31.48 14.39
N ALA A 152 -7.12 31.08 15.52
CA ALA A 152 -8.48 31.42 15.91
C ALA A 152 -8.61 32.93 16.14
N GLN A 153 -7.63 33.56 16.81
CA GLN A 153 -7.55 35.01 16.96
C GLN A 153 -7.46 35.73 15.60
N GLU A 154 -6.61 35.27 14.67
CA GLU A 154 -6.54 35.86 13.31
C GLU A 154 -7.89 35.84 12.59
N LYS A 155 -8.77 34.89 12.91
CA LYS A 155 -10.10 34.71 12.31
C LYS A 155 -11.25 35.20 13.18
N ASN A 156 -10.98 35.84 14.32
CA ASN A 156 -11.99 36.24 15.32
C ASN A 156 -12.91 35.08 15.76
N ILE A 157 -12.36 33.86 15.86
CA ILE A 157 -13.07 32.68 16.33
C ILE A 157 -12.79 32.51 17.83
N GLN A 158 -13.85 32.37 18.62
CA GLN A 158 -13.73 32.05 20.04
C GLN A 158 -13.29 30.58 20.19
N PHE A 159 -12.14 30.35 20.80
CA PHE A 159 -11.54 29.02 20.97
C PHE A 159 -11.27 28.76 22.46
N ASN A 160 -12.00 27.78 23.01
CA ASN A 160 -11.88 27.35 24.40
C ASN A 160 -11.27 25.95 24.45
N PHE A 161 -10.32 25.75 25.35
CA PHE A 161 -9.64 24.48 25.55
C PHE A 161 -9.71 24.09 27.03
N ASP A 162 -10.31 22.94 27.30
CA ASP A 162 -10.41 22.36 28.64
C ASP A 162 -9.83 20.94 28.60
N VAL A 163 -8.89 20.65 29.49
CA VAL A 163 -8.36 19.30 29.70
C VAL A 163 -8.46 19.00 31.18
N SER A 164 -9.40 18.12 31.51
CA SER A 164 -9.47 17.50 32.83
C SER A 164 -8.23 16.63 33.04
N LYS A 165 -7.58 16.78 34.20
CA LYS A 165 -6.48 15.89 34.62
C LYS A 165 -7.01 14.45 34.64
N MET A 166 -6.42 13.59 33.80
CA MET A 166 -6.51 12.13 33.93
C MET A 166 -5.38 11.62 34.81
#